data_AF-A0A2I6QIE2-F1
#
_entry.id   AF-A0A2I6QIE2-F1
#
_cell.length_a   1.000
_cell.length_b   1.000
_cell.length_c   1.000
_cell.angle_alpha   90.00
_cell.angle_beta   90.00
_cell.angle_gamma   90.00
#
_symmetry.space_group_name_H-M   'P 1'
#
loop_
_entity.id
_entity.type
_entity.pdbx_description
1 polymer ?
#
loop_
_entity_poly.entity_id
_entity_poly.type
_entity_poly.pdbx_seq_one_letter_code
_entity_poly.pdbx_strand_id
1 'polypeptide(L)' 'MAGLNERIEQFMQQKRKIHRHPHSRWYEGRPVMIARNDSALGLFNGDIGIALDRGQGDARLVCDAGRQY' A
#
# COMPACT_ATOMS: atom_id res chain seq x y z
N MET A 1 11.61 2.73 -13.18
CA MET A 1 10.20 2.36 -12.91
C MET A 1 9.58 3.03 -11.67
N ALA A 2 10.30 3.77 -10.83
CA ALA A 2 9.73 4.41 -9.63
C ALA A 2 8.90 5.69 -9.90
N GLY A 3 9.20 6.44 -10.97
CA GLY A 3 8.57 7.75 -11.20
C GLY A 3 7.09 7.72 -11.61
N LEU A 4 6.57 6.58 -12.10
CA LEU A 4 5.15 6.49 -12.46
C LEU A 4 4.26 6.51 -11.22
N ASN A 5 4.65 5.76 -10.18
CA ASN A 5 3.89 5.72 -8.93
C ASN A 5 3.83 7.11 -8.30
N GLU A 6 4.95 7.83 -8.27
CA GLU A 6 4.99 9.21 -7.75
C GLU A 6 4.07 10.15 -8.54
N ARG A 7 4.08 10.08 -9.87
CA ARG A 7 3.20 10.90 -10.73
C ARG A 7 1.73 10.59 -10.51
N ILE A 8 1.38 9.30 -10.38
CA ILE A 8 0.01 8.87 -10.09
C ILE A 8 -0.41 9.39 -8.71
N GLU A 9 0.44 9.22 -7.68
CA GLU A 9 0.16 9.70 -6.33
C GLU A 9 0.00 11.23 -6.30
N GLN A 10 0.86 11.99 -6.97
CA GLN A 10 0.77 13.44 -7.09
C GLN A 10 -0.56 13.86 -7.75
N PHE A 11 -0.96 13.19 -8.83
CA PHE A 11 -2.22 13.46 -9.50
C PHE A 11 -3.44 13.16 -8.61
N MET A 12 -3.40 12.06 -7.85
CA MET A 12 -4.47 11.72 -6.90
C MET A 12 -4.54 12.71 -5.72
N GLN A 13 -3.39 13.21 -5.24
CA GLN A 13 -3.35 14.26 -4.23
C GLN A 13 -3.97 15.58 -4.75
N GLN A 14 -3.60 16.00 -5.96
CA GLN A 14 -4.15 17.22 -6.60
C GLN A 14 -5.67 17.15 -6.72
N LYS A 15 -6.20 15.96 -6.99
CA LYS A 15 -7.65 15.69 -7.04
C LYS A 15 -8.31 15.47 -5.67
N ARG A 16 -7.55 15.62 -4.57
CA ARG A 16 -8.01 15.37 -3.18
C ARG A 16 -8.62 13.98 -2.99
N LYS A 17 -8.09 12.98 -3.71
CA LYS A 17 -8.51 11.57 -3.57
C LYS A 17 -7.69 10.81 -2.55
N ILE A 18 -6.49 11.28 -2.25
CA ILE A 18 -5.64 10.75 -1.18
C ILE A 18 -5.08 11.90 -0.35
N HIS A 19 -4.91 11.67 0.94
CA HIS A 19 -4.23 12.59 1.85
C HIS A 19 -2.89 12.01 2.23
N ARG A 20 -1.81 12.74 1.97
CA ARG A 20 -0.45 12.30 2.30
C ARG A 20 0.17 13.26 3.30
N HIS A 21 0.86 12.70 4.29
CA HIS A 21 1.67 13.49 5.21
C HIS A 21 3.09 13.64 4.64
N PRO A 22 3.69 14.84 4.65
CA PRO A 22 5.03 15.07 4.10
C PRO A 22 6.12 14.15 4.68
N HIS A 23 5.95 13.74 5.94
CA HIS A 23 6.91 12.91 6.67
C HIS A 23 6.53 11.42 6.72
N SER A 24 5.43 11.03 6.07
CA SER A 24 5.00 9.63 6.04
C SER A 24 4.96 9.12 4.61
N ARG A 25 5.60 7.97 4.40
CA ARG A 25 5.39 7.19 3.18
C ARG A 25 4.00 6.56 3.16
N TRP A 26 3.43 6.31 4.33
CA TRP A 26 2.15 5.67 4.50
C TRP A 26 1.02 6.68 4.48
N TYR A 27 -0.04 6.32 3.78
CA TYR A 27 -1.32 7.02 3.79
C TYR A 27 -2.43 5.98 3.64
N GLU A 28 -3.60 6.31 4.15
CA GLU A 28 -4.77 5.44 4.09
C GLU A 28 -5.14 5.12 2.62
N GLY A 29 -5.41 3.85 2.34
CA GLY A 29 -5.78 3.38 1.02
C GLY A 29 -4.60 3.20 0.05
N ARG A 30 -3.35 3.37 0.50
CA ARG A 30 -2.15 3.17 -0.35
C ARG A 30 -2.05 1.71 -0.81
N PRO A 31 -2.06 1.44 -2.13
CA PRO A 31 -1.76 0.10 -2.64
C PRO A 31 -0.27 -0.23 -2.45
N VAL A 32 0.01 -1.47 -2.05
CA VAL A 32 1.35 -2.01 -1.86
C VAL A 32 1.46 -3.35 -2.56
N MET A 33 2.61 -3.60 -3.19
CA MET A 33 2.96 -4.90 -3.71
C MET A 33 3.91 -5.59 -2.72
N ILE A 34 3.62 -6.85 -2.41
CA ILE A 34 4.52 -7.69 -1.63
C ILE A 34 5.73 -8.02 -2.49
N ALA A 35 6.93 -7.73 -1.99
CA ALA A 35 8.18 -7.90 -2.73
C ALA A 35 8.91 -9.22 -2.42
N ARG A 36 8.48 -9.94 -1.37
CA ARG A 36 9.10 -11.18 -0.87
C ARG A 36 8.06 -12.06 -0.22
N ASN A 37 8.21 -13.37 -0.38
CA ASN A 37 7.31 -14.35 0.24
C ASN A 37 7.47 -14.32 1.77
N ASP A 38 6.35 -14.42 2.47
CA ASP A 38 6.28 -14.68 3.91
C ASP A 38 5.25 -15.80 4.13
N SER A 39 5.74 -17.01 4.33
CA SER A 39 4.90 -18.20 4.46
C SER A 39 4.13 -18.25 5.79
N ALA A 40 4.61 -17.56 6.84
CA ALA A 40 3.89 -17.50 8.11
C ALA A 40 2.59 -16.68 7.99
N LEU A 41 2.58 -15.71 7.06
CA LEU A 41 1.43 -14.87 6.74
C LEU A 41 0.68 -15.31 5.47
N GLY A 42 1.19 -16.33 4.76
CA GLY A 42 0.62 -16.79 3.48
C GLY A 42 0.73 -15.77 2.35
N LEU A 43 1.72 -14.86 2.42
CA LEU A 43 1.94 -13.81 1.43
C LEU A 43 3.01 -14.22 0.43
N PHE A 44 2.79 -13.90 -0.84
CA PHE A 44 3.69 -14.18 -1.94
C PHE A 44 4.10 -12.92 -2.68
N ASN A 45 5.27 -12.96 -3.30
CA ASN A 45 5.75 -11.87 -4.14
C ASN A 45 4.78 -11.65 -5.31
N GLY A 46 4.31 -10.42 -5.46
CA GLY A 46 3.28 -10.06 -6.43
C GLY A 46 1.88 -9.90 -5.85
N ASP A 47 1.63 -10.37 -4.61
CA ASP A 47 0.37 -10.09 -3.91
C ASP A 47 0.20 -8.58 -3.71
N ILE A 48 -1.05 -8.13 -3.76
CA ILE A 48 -1.43 -6.72 -3.58
C ILE A 48 -2.12 -6.56 -2.23
N GLY A 49 -1.67 -5.58 -1.45
CA GLY A 49 -2.28 -5.15 -0.21
C GLY A 49 -2.70 -3.68 -0.24
N ILE A 50 -3.58 -3.32 0.69
CA ILE A 50 -4.00 -1.94 0.95
C ILE A 50 -3.56 -1.55 2.36
N ALA A 51 -2.88 -0.42 2.47
CA ALA A 51 -2.56 0.16 3.78
C ALA A 51 -3.81 0.80 4.39
N LEU A 52 -4.17 0.36 5.59
CA LEU A 52 -5.20 0.96 6.42
C LEU A 52 -4.55 1.64 7.61
N ASP A 53 -4.88 2.91 7.80
CA ASP A 53 -4.52 3.63 9.03
C ASP A 53 -5.67 3.48 10.02
N ARG A 54 -5.38 3.02 11.25
CA ARG A 54 -6.35 2.95 12.35
C ARG A 54 -6.29 4.14 13.31
N GLY A 55 -5.62 5.22 12.93
CA GLY A 55 -5.61 6.49 13.66
C GLY A 55 -4.60 6.55 14.81
N GLN A 56 -3.72 5.56 14.96
CA GLN A 56 -2.65 5.55 15.98
C GLN A 56 -1.23 5.63 15.37
N GLY A 57 -1.09 5.88 14.07
CA GLY A 57 0.20 5.89 13.38
C GLY A 57 0.74 4.49 13.03
N ASP A 58 0.05 3.43 13.46
CA ASP A 58 0.30 2.07 13.02
C ASP A 58 -0.53 1.76 11.76
N ALA A 59 0.15 1.75 10.61
CA ALA A 59 -0.42 1.27 9.37
C ALA A 59 -0.49 -0.27 9.41
N ARG A 60 -1.68 -0.83 9.16
CA ARG A 60 -1.87 -2.26 8.92
C ARG A 60 -2.04 -2.51 7.43
N LEU A 61 -1.43 -3.55 6.92
CA LEU A 61 -1.66 -4.02 5.55
C LEU A 61 -2.79 -5.06 5.60
N VAL A 62 -3.85 -4.80 4.83
CA VAL A 62 -4.84 -5.81 4.50
C VAL A 62 -4.53 -6.30 3.11
N CYS A 63 -4.14 -7.56 3.01
CA CYS A 63 -3.84 -8.23 1.75
C CYS A 63 -4.91 -9.29 1.52
N ASP A 64 -5.41 -9.40 0.30
CA ASP A 64 -6.07 -10.63 -0.13
C ASP A 64 -4.94 -11.63 -0.41
N ALA A 65 -4.70 -12.54 0.54
CA ALA A 65 -3.73 -13.60 0.34
C ALA A 65 -4.28 -14.49 -0.79
N GLY A 66 -3.66 -14.41 -1.97
CA GLY A 66 -4.10 -15.16 -3.13
C GLY A 66 -4.28 -16.62 -2.74
N ARG A 67 -5.52 -17.12 -2.79
CA ARG A 67 -5.80 -18.55 -2.63
C ARG A 67 -4.90 -19.29 -3.60
N GLN A 68 -4.03 -20.14 -3.05
CA GLN A 68 -3.18 -21.04 -3.81
C GLN A 68 -4.09 -21.84 -4.76
N TYR A 69 -3.86 -21.69 -6.06
CA TYR A 69 -4.30 -22.66 -7.07
C TYR A 69 -3.25 -23.76 -7.16
#